data_AF-A0A1Q7Z7Y2-F1
#
_entry.id   AF-A0A1Q7Z7Y2-F1
#
_cell.length_a   1.000
_cell.length_b   1.000
_cell.length_c   1.000
_cell.angle_alpha   90.00
_cell.angle_beta   90.00
_cell.angle_gamma   90.00
#
_symmetry.space_group_name_H-M   'P 1'
#
loop_
_entity.id
_entity.type
_entity.pdbx_description
1 polymer ?
#
loop_
_entity_poly.entity_id
_entity_poly.type
_entity_poly.pdbx_seq_one_letter_code
_entity_poly.pdbx_strand_id
1 'polypeptide(L)'
;KVALQLVPLANQRTDSARNRYLIDPMSFRRAQERLDRDGLEVIGVYHSHPDHAPAPSAFDREHAWPWLSYVIVGVGAGHAGDPKSWVLADDRGTFAEESITIEERKAVWQSPY
;
A
#
# COMPACT_ATOMS: atom_id res chain seq x y z
N LYS A 1 -6.99 -3.61 10.77
CA LYS A 1 -6.81 -2.15 10.51
C LYS A 1 -7.94 -1.68 9.61
N VAL A 2 -8.26 -0.37 9.55
CA VAL A 2 -9.29 0.18 8.65
C VAL A 2 -8.69 1.33 7.85
N ALA A 3 -8.68 1.22 6.52
CA ALA A 3 -8.20 2.29 5.63
C ALA A 3 -9.35 3.26 5.34
N LEU A 4 -9.21 4.52 5.77
CA LEU A 4 -10.20 5.58 5.56
C LEU A 4 -9.87 6.47 4.35
N GLN A 5 -8.59 6.56 3.98
CA GLN A 5 -8.11 7.43 2.92
C GLN A 5 -6.95 6.77 2.16
N LEU A 6 -6.87 7.04 0.85
CA LEU A 6 -5.74 6.69 0.00
C LEU A 6 -4.97 7.95 -0.37
N VAL A 7 -3.64 7.88 -0.31
CA VAL A 7 -2.76 8.97 -0.73
C VAL A 7 -1.86 8.45 -1.86
N PRO A 8 -2.16 8.77 -3.13
CA PRO A 8 -1.36 8.32 -4.24
C PRO A 8 -0.01 9.04 -4.27
N LEU A 9 1.08 8.27 -4.38
CA LEU A 9 2.44 8.77 -4.53
C LEU A 9 3.04 8.26 -5.84
N ALA A 10 3.87 9.08 -6.48
CA ALA A 10 4.55 8.70 -7.71
C ALA A 10 5.66 7.68 -7.42
N ASN A 11 5.67 6.57 -8.15
CA ASN A 11 6.79 5.63 -8.14
C ASN A 11 8.02 6.32 -8.76
N GLN A 12 9.07 6.53 -7.96
CA GLN A 12 10.30 7.18 -8.43
C GLN A 12 11.23 6.23 -9.19
N ARG A 13 10.88 4.95 -9.27
CA ARG A 13 11.72 3.96 -9.90
C ARG A 13 11.58 3.99 -11.42
N THR A 14 12.70 4.03 -12.13
CA THR A 14 12.74 4.14 -13.60
C THR A 14 13.33 2.91 -14.30
N ASP A 15 14.12 2.09 -13.59
CA ASP A 15 14.85 0.92 -14.11
C ASP A 15 14.02 -0.39 -14.08
N SER A 16 13.11 -0.53 -13.13
CA SER A 16 12.34 -1.77 -12.88
C SER A 16 10.97 -1.48 -12.26
N ALA A 17 10.29 -0.43 -12.75
CA ALA A 17 9.01 0.04 -12.21
C ALA A 17 7.86 -0.97 -12.27
N ARG A 18 8.02 -2.07 -13.03
CA ARG A 18 7.00 -3.10 -13.22
C ARG A 18 6.89 -4.08 -12.05
N ASN A 19 7.93 -4.23 -11.24
CA ASN A 19 7.92 -5.18 -10.12
C ASN A 19 8.68 -4.65 -8.89
N ARG A 20 9.07 -3.38 -8.92
CA ARG A 20 9.74 -2.70 -7.82
C ARG A 20 9.21 -1.28 -7.76
N TYR A 21 8.86 -0.84 -6.57
CA TYR A 21 8.49 0.54 -6.32
C TYR A 21 9.49 1.21 -5.39
N LEU A 22 9.64 2.52 -5.56
CA LEU A 22 10.37 3.37 -4.64
C LEU A 22 9.52 4.59 -4.34
N ILE A 23 9.14 4.73 -3.08
CA ILE A 23 8.49 5.94 -2.59
C ILE A 23 9.62 6.89 -2.18
N ASP A 24 9.61 8.11 -2.73
CA ASP A 24 10.49 9.17 -2.28
C ASP A 24 10.27 9.44 -0.78
N PRO A 25 11.31 9.38 0.07
CA PRO A 25 11.16 9.59 1.52
C PRO A 25 10.50 10.92 1.89
N MET A 26 10.75 11.99 1.11
CA MET A 26 10.15 13.30 1.36
C MET A 26 8.65 13.30 1.03
N SER A 27 8.24 12.57 0.00
CA SER A 27 6.84 12.41 -0.37
C SER A 27 6.10 11.53 0.64
N PHE A 28 6.72 10.47 1.14
CA PHE A 28 6.16 9.67 2.24
C PHE A 28 5.98 10.52 3.49
N ARG A 29 7.01 11.28 3.90
CA ARG A 29 6.94 12.16 5.06
C ARG A 29 5.82 13.20 4.93
N ARG A 30 5.68 13.86 3.78
CA ARG A 30 4.60 14.84 3.55
C ARG A 30 3.22 14.20 3.59
N ALA A 31 3.08 12.96 3.12
CA ALA A 31 1.84 12.21 3.23
C ALA A 31 1.50 11.90 4.69
N GLN A 32 2.48 11.44 5.47
CA GLN A 32 2.34 11.21 6.91
C GLN A 32 1.93 12.49 7.65
N GLU A 33 2.67 13.60 7.47
CA GLU A 33 2.36 14.90 8.10
C GLU A 33 0.98 15.44 7.71
N ARG A 34 0.44 15.05 6.55
CA ARG A 34 -0.92 15.39 6.15
C ARG A 34 -1.95 14.55 6.91
N LEU A 35 -1.75 13.24 6.97
CA LEU A 35 -2.66 12.33 7.67
C LEU A 35 -2.68 12.61 9.17
N ASP A 36 -1.52 12.89 9.77
CA ASP A 36 -1.40 13.21 11.19
C ASP A 36 -2.26 14.43 11.58
N ARG A 37 -2.36 15.43 10.70
CA ARG A 37 -3.20 16.63 10.92
C ARG A 37 -4.69 16.33 10.95
N ASP A 38 -5.09 15.24 10.29
CA ASP A 38 -6.47 14.77 10.25
C ASP A 38 -6.71 13.67 11.32
N GLY A 39 -5.73 13.42 12.21
CA GLY A 39 -5.80 12.37 13.24
C GLY A 39 -5.70 10.95 12.67
N LEU A 40 -5.16 10.81 11.46
CA LEU A 40 -5.00 9.54 10.75
C LEU A 40 -3.54 9.07 10.80
N GLU A 41 -3.34 7.76 10.70
CA GLU A 41 -2.01 7.14 10.64
C GLU A 41 -1.82 6.32 9.36
N VAL A 42 -0.57 6.15 8.91
CA VAL A 42 -0.24 5.26 7.79
C VAL A 42 -0.20 3.82 8.29
N ILE A 43 -1.23 3.05 7.93
CA ILE A 43 -1.36 1.63 8.31
C ILE A 43 -0.79 0.65 7.26
N GLY A 44 -0.41 1.15 6.08
CA GLY A 44 0.00 0.32 4.96
C GLY A 44 0.42 1.07 3.71
N VAL A 45 0.90 0.31 2.74
CA VAL A 45 1.32 0.77 1.41
C VAL A 45 0.57 -0.06 0.37
N TYR A 46 0.19 0.55 -0.75
CA TYR A 46 -0.39 -0.18 -1.88
C TYR A 46 0.42 0.04 -3.16
N HIS A 47 0.51 -0.98 -3.99
CA HIS A 47 1.14 -0.90 -5.31
C HIS A 47 0.55 -1.94 -6.27
N SER A 48 0.85 -1.81 -7.56
CA SER A 48 0.42 -2.74 -8.59
C SER A 48 1.58 -3.48 -9.22
N HIS A 49 1.29 -4.71 -9.67
CA HIS A 49 2.21 -5.56 -10.41
C HIS A 49 1.64 -5.80 -11.82
N PRO A 50 2.17 -5.12 -12.87
CA PRO A 50 1.78 -5.37 -14.25
C PRO A 50 2.18 -6.77 -14.72
N ASP A 51 1.19 -7.51 -15.22
CA ASP A 51 1.28 -8.86 -15.78
C ASP A 51 1.86 -9.91 -14.81
N HIS A 52 1.71 -9.70 -13.49
CA HIS A 52 2.17 -10.61 -12.44
C HIS A 52 1.10 -10.77 -11.34
N ALA A 53 1.21 -11.87 -10.59
CA ALA A 53 0.31 -12.14 -9.47
C ALA A 53 0.45 -11.07 -8.36
N PRO A 54 -0.64 -10.79 -7.60
CA PRO A 54 -0.63 -9.86 -6.46
C PRO A 54 0.05 -10.47 -5.22
N ALA A 55 1.27 -10.95 -5.38
CA ALA A 55 2.10 -11.51 -4.31
C ALA A 55 3.37 -10.67 -4.13
N PRO A 56 3.89 -10.53 -2.90
CA PRO A 56 5.13 -9.80 -2.64
C PRO A 56 6.32 -10.46 -3.31
N SER A 57 7.20 -9.66 -3.91
CA SER A 57 8.48 -10.11 -4.43
C SER A 57 9.54 -10.17 -3.32
N ALA A 58 10.70 -10.78 -3.62
CA ALA A 58 11.86 -10.73 -2.73
C ALA A 58 12.31 -9.29 -2.45
N PHE A 59 12.22 -8.41 -3.45
CA PHE A 59 12.55 -7.01 -3.31
C PHE A 59 11.61 -6.30 -2.32
N ASP A 60 10.31 -6.60 -2.39
CA ASP A 60 9.32 -6.03 -1.45
C ASP A 60 9.66 -6.46 -0.02
N ARG A 61 10.02 -7.73 0.21
CA ARG A 61 10.42 -8.23 1.54
C ARG A 61 11.63 -7.50 2.11
N GLU A 62 12.64 -7.24 1.28
CA GLU A 62 13.86 -6.55 1.70
C GLU A 62 13.58 -5.10 2.13
N HIS A 63 12.59 -4.45 1.53
CA HIS A 63 12.29 -3.02 1.71
C HIS A 63 11.03 -2.75 2.54
N ALA A 64 10.30 -3.80 2.91
CA ALA A 64 9.13 -3.69 3.76
C ALA A 64 9.51 -3.51 5.23
N TRP A 65 8.57 -3.00 6.02
CA TRP A 65 8.60 -3.02 7.47
C TRP A 65 7.59 -4.05 7.96
N PRO A 66 7.86 -4.73 9.10
CA PRO A 66 6.83 -5.47 9.80
C PRO A 66 5.65 -4.53 10.15
N TRP A 67 4.53 -5.03 10.68
CA TRP A 67 3.33 -4.26 11.07
C TRP A 67 2.59 -3.44 9.99
N LEU A 68 3.15 -3.09 8.83
CA LEU A 68 2.42 -2.45 7.72
C LEU A 68 1.64 -3.48 6.90
N SER A 69 0.47 -3.09 6.41
CA SER A 69 -0.27 -3.87 5.41
C SER A 69 0.17 -3.49 4.00
N TYR A 70 0.51 -4.47 3.19
CA TYR A 70 0.95 -4.31 1.80
C TYR A 70 -0.16 -4.78 0.88
N VAL A 71 -0.93 -3.83 0.33
CA VAL A 71 -2.01 -4.13 -0.60
C VAL A 71 -1.46 -4.18 -2.02
N ILE A 72 -1.51 -5.34 -2.65
CA ILE A 72 -0.96 -5.57 -4.00
C ILE A 72 -2.09 -5.89 -4.96
N VAL A 73 -2.09 -5.21 -6.09
CA VAL A 73 -3.04 -5.44 -7.19
C VAL A 73 -2.31 -5.98 -8.40
N GLY A 74 -2.70 -7.16 -8.88
CA GLY A 74 -2.23 -7.68 -10.16
C GLY A 74 -2.94 -6.93 -11.29
N VAL A 75 -2.19 -6.46 -12.29
CA VAL A 75 -2.76 -5.74 -13.45
C VAL A 75 -2.42 -6.52 -14.71
N GLY A 76 -3.34 -7.35 -15.19
CA GLY A 76 -3.15 -8.14 -16.41
C GLY A 76 -3.69 -7.42 -17.63
N ALA A 77 -2.87 -7.21 -18.66
CA ALA A 77 -3.29 -6.56 -19.91
C ALA A 77 -4.05 -5.23 -19.69
N GLY A 78 -3.60 -4.44 -18.71
CA GLY A 78 -4.20 -3.14 -18.36
C GLY A 78 -5.44 -3.21 -17.46
N HIS A 79 -5.89 -4.39 -17.05
CA HIS A 79 -7.05 -4.57 -16.18
C HIS A 79 -6.61 -4.95 -14.77
N ALA A 80 -7.07 -4.17 -13.78
CA ALA A 80 -6.83 -4.46 -12.37
C ALA A 80 -7.69 -5.66 -11.92
N GLY A 81 -7.05 -6.66 -11.33
CA GLY A 81 -7.73 -7.76 -10.65
C GLY A 81 -8.04 -7.43 -9.18
N ASP A 82 -8.42 -8.45 -8.43
CA ASP A 82 -8.72 -8.29 -7.00
C ASP A 82 -7.45 -7.98 -6.19
N PRO A 83 -7.52 -7.03 -5.22
CA PRO A 83 -6.43 -6.74 -4.32
C PRO A 83 -6.20 -7.87 -3.33
N LYS A 84 -4.94 -8.09 -2.96
CA LYS A 84 -4.54 -8.92 -1.82
C LYS A 84 -3.75 -8.10 -0.81
N SER A 85 -3.93 -8.36 0.49
CA SER A 85 -3.12 -7.73 1.54
C SER A 85 -2.12 -8.72 2.09
N TRP A 86 -0.96 -8.22 2.47
CA TRP A 86 0.13 -9.00 3.04
C TRP A 86 0.75 -8.25 4.22
N VAL A 87 1.15 -8.97 5.25
CA VAL A 87 1.88 -8.40 6.39
C VAL A 87 3.20 -9.14 6.53
N LEU A 88 4.29 -8.39 6.63
CA LEU A 88 5.62 -8.96 6.86
C LEU A 88 5.72 -9.40 8.33
N ALA A 89 6.15 -10.64 8.55
CA ALA A 89 6.44 -11.14 9.89
C ALA A 89 7.54 -10.33 10.58
N ASP A 90 7.54 -10.28 11.91
CA ASP A 90 8.49 -9.47 12.69
C ASP A 90 9.96 -9.90 12.46
N ASP A 91 10.18 -11.19 12.20
CA ASP A 91 11.49 -11.74 11.83
C ASP A 91 11.91 -11.41 10.38
N ARG A 92 11.03 -10.73 9.63
CA ARG A 92 11.18 -10.36 8.21
C ARG A 92 11.39 -11.54 7.27
N GLY A 93 11.14 -12.78 7.73
CA GLY A 93 11.38 -13.99 6.97
C GLY A 93 10.34 -14.24 5.89
N THR A 94 9.07 -13.95 6.19
CA THR A 94 7.94 -14.27 5.31
C THR A 94 6.83 -13.22 5.37
N PHE A 95 6.04 -13.16 4.29
CA PHE A 95 4.76 -12.46 4.30
C PHE A 95 3.63 -13.45 4.57
N ALA A 96 2.69 -13.04 5.41
CA ALA A 96 1.41 -13.71 5.58
C ALA A 96 0.31 -12.93 4.84
N GLU A 97 -0.58 -13.64 4.14
CA GLU A 97 -1.76 -13.02 3.52
C GLU A 97 -2.72 -12.55 4.62
N GLU A 98 -3.16 -11.30 4.52
CA GLU A 98 -4.17 -10.69 5.38
C GLU A 98 -5.47 -10.56 4.59
N SER A 99 -6.59 -11.03 5.14
CA SER A 99 -7.89 -10.88 4.48
C SER A 99 -8.32 -9.42 4.40
N ILE A 100 -8.82 -9.00 3.25
CA ILE A 100 -9.40 -7.67 3.03
C ILE A 100 -10.91 -7.81 2.88
N THR A 101 -11.66 -6.96 3.57
CA THR A 101 -13.08 -6.73 3.31
C THR A 101 -13.25 -5.31 2.79
N ILE A 102 -13.91 -5.16 1.64
CA ILE A 102 -14.25 -3.85 1.07
C ILE A 102 -15.69 -3.55 1.47
N GLU A 103 -15.87 -2.49 2.25
CA GLU A 103 -17.19 -2.02 2.68
C GLU A 103 -17.51 -0.68 2.02
N GLU A 104 -18.65 -0.60 1.33
CA GLU A 104 -19.18 0.68 0.89
C GLU A 104 -19.84 1.38 2.07
N ARG A 105 -19.27 2.51 2.49
CA ARG A 105 -19.89 3.37 3.50
C ARG A 105 -20.13 4.76 2.93
N LYS A 106 -21.35 5.27 3.11
CA LYS A 106 -21.65 6.71 2.93
C LYS A 106 -20.93 7.47 4.03
N ALA A 107 -19.75 7.99 3.74
CA ALA A 107 -19.06 8.88 4.65
C ALA A 107 -19.77 10.24 4.65
N VAL A 108 -20.43 10.59 5.76
CA VAL A 108 -20.84 11.98 6.02
C VAL A 108 -19.61 12.69 6.57
N TRP A 109 -18.83 13.31 5.69
CA TRP A 109 -17.74 14.19 6.11
C TRP A 109 -18.35 15.43 6.75
N GLN A 110 -18.25 15.55 8.08
CA GLN A 110 -18.45 16.83 8.76
C GLN A 110 -17.09 17.51 8.84
N SER A 111 -16.92 18.60 8.09
CA SER A 111 -15.76 19.48 8.23
C SER A 111 -15.70 19.98 9.68
N PRO A 112 -14.60 19.78 10.42
CA PRO A 112 -14.35 20.59 11.58
C PRO A 112 -13.88 21.96 11.06
N TYR A 113 -14.86 22.85 10.88
CA TYR A 113 -14.75 24.26 10.44
C TYR A 113 -14.56 24.50 8.94
#